data_AF-A0A8J7YFI2-F1
#
_entry.id   AF-A0A8J7YFI2-F1
#
_cell.length_a   1.000
_cell.length_b   1.000
_cell.length_c   1.000
_cell.angle_alpha   90.00
_cell.angle_beta   90.00
_cell.angle_gamma   90.00
#
_symmetry.space_group_name_H-M   'P 1'
#
loop_
_entity.id
_entity.type
_entity.pdbx_description
1 polymer ?
#
loop_
_entity_poly.entity_id
_entity_poly.type
_entity_poly.pdbx_seq_one_letter_code
_entity_poly.pdbx_strand_id
1 'polypeptide(L)'
;MILRVVLAAVLTAALLAVALPAMADVGANRAESTMDRQLGTLGEELETMVETDDPTVGRGARHVAKLRLPDRSLTSAAVTRLRFLSREEVAVASWRVGDSATSRTRLAGVPVRGAGGGPVTVREPGTHRLVFELRSRAGKPVLTVKRLGGETDA
;
A
#
# COMPACT_ATOMS: atom_id res chain seq x y z
N MET A 1 -52.30 -2.53 11.70
CA MET A 1 -51.06 -1.72 11.62
C MET A 1 -49.80 -2.54 11.85
N ILE A 2 -49.73 -3.34 12.93
CA ILE A 2 -48.55 -4.17 13.28
C ILE A 2 -48.04 -5.07 12.15
N LEU A 3 -48.92 -5.81 11.46
CA LEU A 3 -48.50 -6.71 10.37
C LEU A 3 -47.78 -5.97 9.21
N ARG A 4 -48.25 -4.76 8.85
CA ARG A 4 -47.63 -3.95 7.79
C ARG A 4 -46.24 -3.44 8.21
N VAL A 5 -46.07 -3.08 9.48
CA VAL A 5 -44.78 -2.63 10.02
C VAL A 5 -43.77 -3.79 10.04
N VAL A 6 -44.21 -4.98 10.47
CA VAL A 6 -43.36 -6.19 10.47
C VAL A 6 -42.94 -6.57 9.05
N LEU A 7 -43.88 -6.57 8.10
CA LEU A 7 -43.59 -6.82 6.68
C LEU A 7 -42.59 -5.82 6.11
N ALA A 8 -42.76 -4.52 6.41
CA ALA A 8 -41.83 -3.49 5.97
C ALA A 8 -40.42 -3.68 6.58
N ALA A 9 -40.33 -4.04 7.85
CA ALA A 9 -39.05 -4.29 8.53
C ALA A 9 -38.33 -5.51 7.95
N VAL A 10 -39.05 -6.62 7.73
CA VAL A 10 -38.50 -7.84 7.11
C VAL A 10 -38.05 -7.58 5.68
N LEU A 11 -38.84 -6.86 4.89
CA LEU A 11 -38.48 -6.49 3.53
C LEU A 11 -37.23 -5.60 3.50
N THR A 12 -37.14 -4.62 4.40
CA THR A 12 -35.97 -3.74 4.52
C THR A 12 -34.72 -4.54 4.90
N ALA A 13 -34.83 -5.45 5.88
CA ALA A 13 -33.73 -6.31 6.29
C ALA A 13 -33.28 -7.26 5.16
N ALA A 14 -34.23 -7.84 4.41
CA ALA A 14 -33.93 -8.70 3.27
C ALA A 14 -33.21 -7.93 2.15
N LEU A 15 -33.67 -6.71 1.83
CA LEU A 15 -33.00 -5.85 0.86
C LEU A 15 -31.59 -5.45 1.32
N LEU A 16 -31.42 -5.15 2.61
CA LEU A 16 -30.13 -4.78 3.18
C LEU A 16 -29.14 -5.96 3.13
N ALA A 17 -29.61 -7.17 3.45
CA ALA A 17 -28.80 -8.38 3.38
C ALA A 17 -28.25 -8.65 1.98
N VAL A 18 -29.02 -8.31 0.93
CA VAL A 18 -28.59 -8.45 -0.48
C VAL A 18 -27.69 -7.29 -0.93
N ALA A 19 -27.91 -6.08 -0.42
CA ALA A 19 -27.17 -4.89 -0.85
C ALA A 19 -25.78 -4.74 -0.20
N LEU A 20 -25.61 -5.21 1.04
CA LEU A 20 -24.35 -5.09 1.79
C LEU A 20 -23.13 -5.75 1.09
N PRO A 21 -23.22 -6.99 0.55
CA PRO A 21 -22.09 -7.62 -0.15
C PRO A 21 -21.63 -6.83 -1.38
N ALA A 22 -22.58 -6.36 -2.20
CA ALA A 22 -22.26 -5.59 -3.41
C ALA A 22 -21.55 -4.26 -3.08
N MET A 23 -21.95 -3.59 -1.99
CA MET A 23 -21.27 -2.36 -1.53
C MET A 23 -19.87 -2.65 -1.00
N ALA A 24 -19.66 -3.78 -0.32
CA ALA A 24 -18.35 -4.19 0.17
C ALA A 24 -17.36 -4.43 -0.97
N ASP A 25 -17.79 -5.10 -2.05
CA ASP A 25 -16.95 -5.35 -3.23
C ASP A 25 -16.56 -4.06 -3.96
N VAL A 26 -17.51 -3.13 -4.13
CA VAL A 26 -17.24 -1.82 -4.73
C VAL A 26 -16.25 -1.02 -3.87
N GLY A 27 -16.39 -1.08 -2.55
CA GLY A 27 -15.47 -0.45 -1.63
C GLY A 27 -14.06 -1.04 -1.68
N ALA A 28 -13.94 -2.36 -1.83
CA ALA A 28 -12.67 -3.04 -2.01
C ALA A 28 -12.00 -2.66 -3.34
N ASN A 29 -12.75 -2.69 -4.44
CA ASN A 29 -12.24 -2.32 -5.77
C ASN A 29 -11.75 -0.86 -5.83
N ARG A 30 -12.41 0.08 -5.13
CA ARG A 30 -11.94 1.46 -5.05
C ARG A 30 -10.62 1.59 -4.29
N ALA A 31 -10.48 0.90 -3.17
CA ALA A 31 -9.25 0.90 -2.39
C ALA A 31 -8.11 0.27 -3.18
N GLU A 32 -8.38 -0.86 -3.85
CA GLU A 32 -7.46 -1.55 -4.75
C GLU A 32 -6.97 -0.63 -5.87
N SER A 33 -7.90 -0.04 -6.62
CA SER A 33 -7.59 0.88 -7.73
C SER A 33 -6.80 2.12 -7.28
N THR A 34 -7.00 2.56 -6.04
CA THR A 34 -6.26 3.69 -5.47
C THR A 34 -4.83 3.29 -5.14
N MET A 35 -4.65 2.12 -4.53
CA MET A 35 -3.32 1.56 -4.24
C MET A 35 -2.55 1.28 -5.53
N ASP A 36 -3.18 0.68 -6.54
CA ASP A 36 -2.57 0.41 -7.83
C ASP A 36 -2.02 1.68 -8.49
N ARG A 37 -2.84 2.74 -8.54
CA ARG A 37 -2.39 4.02 -9.11
C ARG A 37 -1.23 4.63 -8.33
N GLN A 38 -1.31 4.64 -6.99
CA GLN A 38 -0.24 5.22 -6.18
C GLN A 38 1.07 4.43 -6.25
N LEU A 39 0.99 3.09 -6.27
CA LEU A 39 2.17 2.23 -6.37
C LEU A 39 2.72 2.17 -7.79
N GLY A 40 1.89 2.32 -8.81
CA GLY A 40 2.32 2.46 -10.21
C GLY A 40 3.16 3.71 -10.41
N THR A 41 2.64 4.89 -10.02
CA THR A 41 3.40 6.15 -10.07
C THR A 41 4.69 6.08 -9.26
N LEU A 42 4.63 5.50 -8.05
CA LEU A 42 5.84 5.29 -7.24
C LEU A 42 6.84 4.36 -7.95
N GLY A 43 6.37 3.31 -8.62
CA GLY A 43 7.22 2.41 -9.38
C GLY A 43 7.96 3.14 -10.49
N GLU A 44 7.24 3.90 -11.31
CA GLU A 44 7.82 4.71 -12.40
C GLU A 44 8.85 5.72 -11.88
N GLU A 45 8.55 6.42 -10.78
CA GLU A 45 9.48 7.36 -10.13
C GLU A 45 10.75 6.67 -9.60
N LEU A 46 10.59 5.50 -8.97
CA LEU A 46 11.73 4.74 -8.44
C LEU A 46 12.56 4.09 -9.56
N GLU A 47 11.93 3.65 -10.64
CA GLU A 47 12.61 3.12 -11.81
C GLU A 47 13.42 4.23 -12.49
N THR A 48 12.81 5.41 -12.69
CA THR A 48 13.51 6.60 -13.21
C THR A 48 14.71 6.99 -12.33
N MET A 49 14.54 6.97 -11.00
CA MET A 49 15.62 7.23 -10.05
C MET A 49 16.75 6.20 -10.18
N VAL A 50 16.42 4.92 -10.37
CA VAL A 50 17.42 3.85 -10.54
C VAL A 50 18.16 3.96 -11.87
N GLU A 51 17.49 4.40 -12.93
CA GLU A 51 18.08 4.56 -14.26
C GLU A 51 18.92 5.83 -14.39
N THR A 52 18.52 6.93 -13.74
CA THR A 52 19.12 8.26 -13.91
C THR A 52 20.15 8.58 -12.83
N ASP A 53 19.97 8.09 -11.61
CA ASP A 53 20.83 8.47 -10.49
C ASP A 53 21.90 7.41 -10.18
N ASP A 54 23.11 7.87 -9.91
CA ASP A 54 24.20 7.00 -9.48
C ASP A 54 23.99 6.48 -8.05
N PRO A 55 24.16 5.16 -7.81
CA PRO A 55 24.05 4.58 -6.49
C PRO A 55 25.22 5.01 -5.62
N THR A 56 25.04 6.09 -4.85
CA THR A 56 26.13 6.61 -4.01
C THR A 56 26.30 5.80 -2.72
N VAL A 57 27.50 5.88 -2.14
CA VAL A 57 27.85 5.31 -0.83
C VAL A 57 27.46 6.25 0.33
N GLY A 58 26.97 7.47 0.03
CA GLY A 58 26.72 8.57 0.98
C GLY A 58 25.28 9.12 0.97
N ARG A 59 25.11 10.46 1.03
CA ARG A 59 23.80 11.13 0.83
C ARG A 59 23.43 11.05 -0.66
N GLY A 60 22.95 9.89 -1.09
CA GLY A 60 22.58 9.62 -2.48
C GLY A 60 21.24 10.17 -2.89
N ALA A 61 20.81 9.73 -4.08
CA ALA A 61 19.46 9.94 -4.57
C ALA A 61 18.43 9.48 -3.54
N ARG A 62 17.60 10.45 -3.14
CA ARG A 62 16.55 10.30 -2.14
C ARG A 62 15.24 10.70 -2.77
N HIS A 63 14.31 9.76 -2.78
CA HIS A 63 12.94 10.03 -3.16
C HIS A 63 12.03 9.96 -1.95
N VAL A 64 11.22 11.00 -1.74
CA VAL A 64 10.25 11.04 -0.64
C VAL A 64 8.86 10.84 -1.21
N ALA A 65 8.30 9.66 -1.02
CA ALA A 65 6.97 9.31 -1.47
C ALA A 65 5.94 9.49 -0.35
N LYS A 66 4.81 10.10 -0.69
CA LYS A 66 3.65 10.20 0.20
C LYS A 66 2.61 9.18 -0.21
N LEU A 67 2.53 8.08 0.52
CA LEU A 67 1.51 7.04 0.33
C LEU A 67 0.32 7.29 1.24
N ARG A 68 -0.88 7.06 0.73
CA ARG A 68 -2.11 7.15 1.50
C ARG A 68 -2.76 5.78 1.53
N LEU A 69 -2.79 5.14 2.70
CA LEU A 69 -3.53 3.91 2.88
C LEU A 69 -5.01 4.29 3.11
N PRO A 70 -5.93 3.86 2.24
CA PRO A 70 -7.37 4.05 2.43
C PRO A 70 -7.81 3.52 3.80
N ASP A 71 -8.55 4.36 4.52
CA ASP A 71 -9.21 3.98 5.76
C ASP A 71 -10.62 3.43 5.51
N ARG A 72 -11.18 2.72 6.50
CA ARG A 72 -12.53 2.17 6.38
C ARG A 72 -13.54 3.30 6.33
N SER A 73 -14.29 3.38 5.24
CA SER A 73 -15.37 4.35 5.06
C SER A 73 -16.60 3.67 4.47
N LEU A 74 -17.74 4.36 4.49
CA LEU A 74 -19.01 3.86 3.92
C LEU A 74 -18.88 3.39 2.46
N THR A 75 -17.90 3.92 1.73
CA THR A 75 -17.72 3.68 0.29
C THR A 75 -16.34 3.10 -0.08
N SER A 76 -15.49 2.77 0.89
CA SER A 76 -14.14 2.23 0.67
C SER A 76 -13.75 1.26 1.78
N ALA A 77 -13.22 0.10 1.40
CA ALA A 77 -12.61 -0.80 2.35
C ALA A 77 -11.23 -0.25 2.80
N ALA A 78 -10.80 -0.65 4.00
CA ALA A 78 -9.50 -0.28 4.52
C ALA A 78 -8.38 -1.16 3.93
N VAL A 79 -7.22 -0.57 3.70
CA VAL A 79 -5.99 -1.34 3.47
C VAL A 79 -5.45 -1.78 4.82
N THR A 80 -5.43 -3.10 5.06
CA THR A 80 -5.02 -3.69 6.35
C THR A 80 -3.52 -3.87 6.47
N ARG A 81 -2.82 -3.93 5.32
CA ARG A 81 -1.37 -4.14 5.28
C ARG A 81 -0.82 -3.69 3.94
N LEU A 82 0.27 -2.93 3.98
CA LEU A 82 1.17 -2.66 2.86
C LEU A 82 2.57 -3.11 3.26
N ARG A 83 3.29 -3.81 2.39
CA ARG A 83 4.63 -4.31 2.66
C ARG A 83 5.52 -4.16 1.43
N PHE A 84 6.70 -3.60 1.65
CA PHE A 84 7.78 -3.50 0.68
C PHE A 84 8.80 -4.61 0.97
N LEU A 85 9.10 -5.41 -0.05
CA LEU A 85 10.03 -6.53 0.04
C LEU A 85 10.77 -6.72 -1.29
N SER A 86 11.95 -7.33 -1.23
CA SER A 86 12.64 -7.80 -2.42
C SER A 86 12.17 -9.22 -2.76
N ARG A 87 11.86 -9.46 -4.03
CA ARG A 87 11.60 -10.80 -4.58
C ARG A 87 12.38 -10.93 -5.87
N GLU A 88 13.17 -11.99 -6.02
CA GLU A 88 13.95 -12.24 -7.24
C GLU A 88 14.86 -11.04 -7.62
N GLU A 89 15.47 -10.39 -6.61
CA GLU A 89 16.30 -9.18 -6.75
C GLU A 89 15.56 -7.93 -7.25
N VAL A 90 14.23 -7.93 -7.21
CA VAL A 90 13.37 -6.83 -7.66
C VAL A 90 12.56 -6.27 -6.49
N ALA A 91 12.37 -4.95 -6.46
CA ALA A 91 11.53 -4.29 -5.46
C ALA A 91 10.05 -4.56 -5.75
N VAL A 92 9.34 -5.10 -4.76
CA VAL A 92 7.92 -5.42 -4.85
C VAL A 92 7.16 -4.78 -3.69
N ALA A 93 6.05 -4.14 -4.02
CA ALA A 93 5.03 -3.75 -3.05
C ALA A 93 3.94 -4.82 -3.02
N SER A 94 3.50 -5.18 -1.82
CA SER A 94 2.38 -6.09 -1.59
C SER A 94 1.39 -5.47 -0.63
N TRP A 95 0.11 -5.51 -0.94
CA TRP A 95 -0.93 -4.95 -0.08
C TRP A 95 -2.13 -5.87 0.06
N ARG A 96 -2.96 -5.61 1.06
CA ARG A 96 -4.23 -6.30 1.30
C ARG A 96 -5.31 -5.29 1.66
N VAL A 97 -6.44 -5.40 0.99
CA VAL A 97 -7.66 -4.64 1.27
C VAL A 97 -8.61 -5.54 2.05
N GLY A 98 -9.01 -5.14 3.27
CA GLY A 98 -9.90 -5.94 4.12
C GLY A 98 -9.44 -7.41 4.26
N ASP A 99 -10.36 -8.32 3.95
CA ASP A 99 -10.18 -9.78 3.92
C ASP A 99 -9.89 -10.34 2.51
N SER A 100 -9.65 -9.46 1.52
CA SER A 100 -9.36 -9.86 0.15
C SER A 100 -7.97 -10.49 0.00
N ALA A 101 -7.72 -11.06 -1.19
CA ALA A 101 -6.42 -11.60 -1.56
C ALA A 101 -5.30 -10.54 -1.46
N THR A 102 -4.07 -11.01 -1.29
CA THR A 102 -2.90 -10.11 -1.28
C THR A 102 -2.48 -9.80 -2.70
N SER A 103 -2.60 -8.54 -3.07
CA SER A 103 -2.14 -8.02 -4.36
C SER A 103 -0.68 -7.57 -4.29
N ARG A 104 -0.05 -7.54 -5.44
CA ARG A 104 1.39 -7.28 -5.58
C ARG A 104 1.65 -6.49 -6.85
N THR A 105 2.60 -5.57 -6.77
CA THR A 105 3.10 -4.86 -7.94
C THR A 105 4.62 -4.70 -7.85
N ARG A 106 5.24 -4.67 -9.03
CA ARG A 106 6.68 -4.41 -9.18
C ARG A 106 6.91 -2.91 -9.08
N LEU A 107 7.91 -2.50 -8.31
CA LEU A 107 8.28 -1.10 -8.15
C LEU A 107 9.51 -0.73 -8.97
N ALA A 108 10.60 -1.50 -8.86
CA ALA A 108 11.85 -1.18 -9.53
C ALA A 108 12.69 -2.43 -9.75
N GLY A 109 13.57 -2.41 -10.76
CA GLY A 109 14.46 -3.51 -11.12
C GLY A 109 15.60 -3.83 -10.13
N VAL A 110 15.60 -3.22 -8.94
CA VAL A 110 16.63 -3.41 -7.91
C VAL A 110 16.01 -3.84 -6.59
N PRO A 111 16.73 -4.58 -5.73
CA PRO A 111 16.17 -5.09 -4.48
C PRO A 111 15.86 -3.94 -3.50
N VAL A 112 14.74 -4.04 -2.78
CA VAL A 112 14.38 -3.12 -1.69
C VAL A 112 14.59 -3.74 -0.31
N ARG A 113 15.15 -2.97 0.62
CA ARG A 113 15.28 -3.32 2.04
C ARG A 113 14.88 -2.18 2.94
N GLY A 114 14.30 -2.49 4.09
CA GLY A 114 14.14 -1.53 5.16
C GLY A 114 15.47 -1.16 5.80
N ALA A 115 15.49 -0.01 6.47
CA ALA A 115 16.67 0.44 7.21
C ALA A 115 17.16 -0.53 8.29
N GLY A 116 16.25 -1.28 8.92
CA GLY A 116 16.58 -2.35 9.86
C GLY A 116 17.01 -3.66 9.18
N GLY A 117 17.25 -3.68 7.86
CA GLY A 117 17.65 -4.86 7.09
C GLY A 117 16.51 -5.81 6.70
N GLY A 118 15.30 -5.62 7.25
CA GLY A 118 14.11 -6.41 6.97
C GLY A 118 13.10 -5.73 6.01
N PRO A 119 11.98 -6.40 5.69
CA PRO A 119 10.90 -5.80 4.92
C PRO A 119 10.22 -4.66 5.70
N VAL A 120 9.80 -3.60 5.01
CA VAL A 120 9.03 -2.52 5.65
C VAL A 120 7.55 -2.80 5.50
N THR A 121 6.84 -2.82 6.63
CA THR A 121 5.39 -3.04 6.67
C THR A 121 4.71 -1.83 7.28
N VAL A 122 3.67 -1.34 6.61
CA VAL A 122 2.77 -0.29 7.08
C VAL A 122 1.40 -0.94 7.29
N ARG A 123 0.84 -0.80 8.49
CA ARG A 123 -0.45 -1.38 8.86
C ARG A 123 -1.50 -0.33 9.21
N GLU A 124 -1.06 0.81 9.72
CA GLU A 124 -2.01 1.87 10.06
C GLU A 124 -2.58 2.48 8.77
N PRO A 125 -3.89 2.77 8.71
CA PRO A 125 -4.46 3.56 7.64
C PRO A 125 -4.05 5.04 7.80
N GLY A 126 -4.14 5.79 6.70
CA GLY A 126 -3.80 7.21 6.68
C GLY A 126 -2.61 7.55 5.80
N THR A 127 -1.99 8.69 6.06
CA THR A 127 -0.89 9.20 5.22
C THR A 127 0.46 8.80 5.80
N HIS A 128 1.28 8.14 5.01
CA HIS A 128 2.63 7.71 5.36
C HIS A 128 3.62 8.34 4.41
N ARG A 129 4.63 8.99 4.96
CA ARG A 129 5.78 9.46 4.19
C ARG A 129 6.85 8.40 4.25
N LEU A 130 7.25 7.88 3.10
CA LEU A 130 8.34 6.92 2.97
C LEU A 130 9.49 7.60 2.23
N VAL A 131 10.70 7.37 2.71
CA VAL A 131 11.93 7.82 2.05
C VAL A 131 12.58 6.60 1.44
N PHE A 132 12.80 6.65 0.14
CA PHE A 132 13.57 5.68 -0.62
C PHE A 132 14.95 6.28 -0.89
N GLU A 133 15.99 5.58 -0.52
CA GLU A 133 17.38 5.97 -0.78
C GLU A 133 18.02 4.92 -1.68
N LEU A 134 18.60 5.33 -2.80
CA LEU A 134 19.41 4.43 -3.61
C LEU A 134 20.83 4.34 -3.02
N ARG A 135 21.24 3.14 -2.61
CA ARG A 135 22.57 2.90 -2.03
C ARG A 135 23.30 1.82 -2.79
N SER A 136 24.62 1.99 -2.93
CA SER A 136 25.48 0.89 -3.40
C SER A 136 25.87 -0.02 -2.22
N ARG A 137 25.62 -1.32 -2.35
CA ARG A 137 26.03 -2.34 -1.37
C ARG A 137 26.72 -3.49 -2.10
N ALA A 138 27.97 -3.77 -1.73
CA ALA A 138 28.79 -4.78 -2.40
C ALA A 138 28.84 -4.59 -3.93
N GLY A 139 28.86 -3.33 -4.39
CA GLY A 139 28.90 -2.98 -5.81
C GLY A 139 27.56 -3.09 -6.54
N LYS A 140 26.44 -3.40 -5.85
CA LYS A 140 25.11 -3.49 -6.45
C LYS A 140 24.17 -2.40 -5.91
N PRO A 141 23.30 -1.81 -6.74
CA PRO A 141 22.28 -0.87 -6.29
C PRO A 141 21.22 -1.57 -5.44
N VAL A 142 20.89 -0.98 -4.29
CA VAL A 142 19.85 -1.46 -3.38
C VAL A 142 19.01 -0.26 -2.93
N LEU A 143 17.68 -0.37 -3.06
CA LEU A 143 16.76 0.62 -2.54
C LEU A 143 16.58 0.42 -1.03
N THR A 144 16.88 1.45 -0.25
CA THR A 144 16.64 1.46 1.19
C THR A 144 15.39 2.27 1.48
N VAL A 145 14.38 1.66 2.11
CA VAL A 145 13.14 2.34 2.47
C VAL A 145 13.06 2.60 3.97
N LYS A 146 12.63 3.82 4.34
CA LYS A 146 12.43 4.29 5.71
C LYS A 146 11.09 4.99 5.83
N ARG A 147 10.41 4.86 6.97
CA ARG A 147 9.24 5.70 7.28
C ARG A 147 9.73 7.02 7.88
N LEU A 148 9.29 8.14 7.31
CA LEU A 148 9.53 9.47 7.85
C LEU A 148 8.44 9.76 8.89
N GLY A 149 8.83 9.82 10.17
CA GLY A 149 7.91 10.06 11.30
C GLY A 149 7.35 8.80 11.97
N GLY A 150 7.97 7.63 11.78
CA GLY A 150 7.87 6.56 12.76
C GLY A 150 8.97 6.75 13.78
N GLU A 151 8.63 7.05 15.02
CA GLU A 151 9.57 7.02 16.14
C GLU A 151 10.38 5.72 16.11
N THR A 152 11.66 5.85 15.80
CA THR A 152 12.72 5.04 16.39
C THR A 152 13.89 6.00 16.58
N ASP A 153 13.65 6.98 17.44
CA ASP A 153 14.64 7.57 18.32
C ASP A 153 14.37 6.94 19.69
N ALA A 154 15.04 5.82 19.98
CA ALA A 154 15.23 5.19 21.29
C ALA A 154 16.14 3.97 21.12
#